data_AF-A0A7J3X6H9-F1
#
_entry.id   AF-A0A7J3X6H9-F1
#
_cell.length_a   1.000
_cell.length_b   1.000
_cell.length_c   1.000
_cell.angle_alpha   90.00
_cell.angle_beta   90.00
_cell.angle_gamma   90.00
#
_symmetry.space_group_name_H-M   'P 1'
#
loop_
_entity.id
_entity.type
_entity.pdbx_description
1 polymer ?
#
loop_
_entity_poly.entity_id
_entity_poly.type
_entity_poly.pdbx_seq_one_letter_code
_entity_poly.pdbx_strand_id
1 'polypeptide(L)'
;MREWLALAVAVALALAILAAGQPLASQQATYPQRTGYRPATFVFAVESVSTVGSSNGTGVIQIAVSYWGVRTLINAQAELEPLCAAEVTSEQPVLLGSWRPGTLKTAAFTLSMSKPEPRCSA
;
A
#
# COMPACT_ATOMS: atom_id res chain seq x y z
N MET A 1 -12.84 11.64 -42.32
CA MET A 1 -13.40 11.37 -40.97
C MET A 1 -12.89 10.07 -40.33
N ARG A 2 -12.50 9.03 -41.09
CA ARG A 2 -12.08 7.73 -40.55
C ARG A 2 -10.67 7.68 -39.92
N GLU A 3 -9.76 8.57 -40.35
CA GLU A 3 -8.38 8.62 -39.82
C GLU A 3 -8.27 9.30 -38.45
N TRP A 4 -9.17 10.23 -38.14
CA TRP A 4 -9.22 10.93 -36.84
C TRP A 4 -9.67 10.00 -35.70
N LEU A 5 -10.49 8.99 -36.01
CA LEU A 5 -10.95 7.98 -35.04
C LEU A 5 -9.82 7.04 -34.61
N ALA A 6 -8.94 6.65 -35.53
CA ALA A 6 -7.81 5.78 -35.20
C ALA A 6 -6.80 6.45 -34.26
N LEU A 7 -6.58 7.75 -34.46
CA LEU A 7 -5.68 8.56 -33.65
C LEU A 7 -6.24 8.78 -32.23
N ALA A 8 -7.55 9.02 -32.11
CA ALA A 8 -8.22 9.14 -30.82
C ALA A 8 -8.16 7.84 -29.99
N VAL A 9 -8.33 6.69 -30.63
CA VAL A 9 -8.25 5.38 -29.95
C VAL A 9 -6.83 5.05 -29.51
N ALA A 10 -5.82 5.37 -30.32
CA ALA A 10 -4.41 5.17 -29.95
C ALA A 10 -3.99 6.04 -28.75
N VAL A 11 -4.45 7.29 -28.71
CA VAL A 11 -4.19 8.20 -27.58
C VAL A 11 -4.91 7.74 -26.31
N ALA A 12 -6.16 7.27 -26.42
CA ALA A 12 -6.90 6.73 -25.28
C ALA A 12 -6.25 5.46 -24.71
N LEU A 13 -5.71 4.59 -25.56
CA LEU A 13 -5.02 3.36 -25.14
C LEU A 13 -3.68 3.69 -24.44
N ALA A 14 -2.94 4.69 -24.93
CA ALA A 14 -1.69 5.14 -24.31
C ALA A 14 -1.92 5.77 -22.93
N LEU A 15 -3.01 6.51 -22.74
CA LEU A 15 -3.39 7.10 -21.45
C LEU A 15 -3.82 6.05 -20.42
N ALA A 16 -4.47 4.96 -20.85
CA ALA A 16 -4.88 3.89 -19.94
C ALA A 16 -3.68 3.11 -19.34
N ILE A 17 -2.57 3.01 -20.07
CA ILE A 17 -1.35 2.33 -19.60
C ILE A 17 -0.62 3.13 -18.53
N LEU A 18 -0.76 4.47 -18.52
CA LEU A 18 -0.14 5.34 -17.51
C LEU A 18 -0.87 5.34 -16.16
N ALA A 19 -2.15 4.95 -16.12
CA ALA A 19 -2.96 4.93 -14.90
C ALA A 19 -2.83 3.63 -14.10
N ALA A 20 -2.43 2.53 -14.74
CA ALA A 20 -2.26 1.24 -14.08
C ALA A 20 -0.81 1.05 -13.62
N GLY A 21 -0.53 1.43 -12.37
CA GLY A 21 0.67 0.97 -11.68
C GLY A 21 1.76 2.01 -11.47
N GLN A 22 1.40 3.28 -11.21
CA GLN A 22 2.38 4.20 -10.65
C GLN A 22 2.90 3.59 -9.33
N PRO A 23 4.20 3.26 -9.22
CA PRO A 23 4.75 2.79 -7.97
C PRO A 23 4.57 3.91 -6.94
N LEU A 24 4.04 3.56 -5.76
CA LEU A 24 3.99 4.48 -4.64
C LEU A 24 5.38 5.09 -4.46
N ALA A 25 5.44 6.43 -4.37
CA ALA A 25 6.69 7.16 -4.24
C ALA A 25 7.55 6.50 -3.16
N SER A 26 8.73 6.01 -3.53
CA SER A 26 9.63 5.35 -2.58
C SER A 26 10.09 6.40 -1.57
N GLN A 27 9.56 6.35 -0.35
CA GLN A 27 10.08 7.17 0.74
C GLN A 27 11.45 6.62 1.12
N GLN A 28 12.50 7.43 0.93
CA GLN A 28 13.80 7.11 1.50
C GLN A 28 13.68 7.16 3.02
N ALA A 29 13.78 6.00 3.67
CA ALA A 29 13.79 5.93 5.12
C ALA A 29 15.04 6.65 5.66
N THR A 30 14.85 7.81 6.29
CA THR A 30 15.92 8.56 6.95
C THR A 30 16.27 7.87 8.27
N TYR A 31 17.17 6.88 8.22
CA TYR A 31 17.78 6.32 9.43
C TYR A 31 19.01 7.15 9.85
N PRO A 32 19.29 7.29 11.16
CA PRO A 32 20.49 7.96 11.64
C PRO A 32 21.71 7.31 11.00
N GLN A 33 22.50 8.13 10.28
CA GLN A 33 23.66 7.72 9.51
C GLN A 33 24.72 7.14 10.47
N ARG A 34 24.71 5.81 10.64
CA ARG A 34 25.82 5.09 11.28
C ARG A 34 27.00 5.12 10.32
N THR A 35 28.17 5.54 10.79
CA THR A 35 29.40 5.56 10.00
C THR A 35 29.65 4.18 9.36
N GLY A 36 29.77 4.14 8.03
CA GLY A 36 29.93 2.90 7.24
C GLY A 36 28.65 2.29 6.65
N TYR A 37 27.48 2.91 6.84
CA TYR A 37 26.22 2.41 6.29
C TYR A 37 26.08 2.79 4.80
N ARG A 38 26.10 1.81 3.89
CA ARG A 38 25.72 2.05 2.49
C ARG A 38 24.22 2.36 2.42
N PRO A 39 23.78 3.36 1.64
CA PRO A 39 22.37 3.61 1.42
C PRO A 39 21.70 2.34 0.94
N ALA A 40 20.60 1.95 1.59
CA ALA A 40 19.81 0.78 1.24
C ALA A 40 18.49 1.26 0.64
N THR A 41 18.17 0.76 -0.55
CA THR A 41 16.86 0.99 -1.16
C THR A 41 15.87 0.01 -0.54
N PHE A 42 14.75 0.56 -0.07
CA PHE A 42 13.61 -0.21 0.42
C PHE A 42 12.44 0.06 -0.53
N VAL A 43 11.88 -1.01 -1.10
CA VAL A 43 10.74 -0.92 -2.01
C VAL A 43 9.65 -1.81 -1.44
N PHE A 44 8.47 -1.23 -1.25
CA PHE A 44 7.28 -1.94 -0.80
C PHE A 44 6.21 -1.80 -1.86
N ALA A 45 5.52 -2.89 -2.19
CA ALA A 45 4.37 -2.85 -3.08
C ALA A 45 3.17 -3.49 -2.39
N VAL A 46 2.01 -2.82 -2.47
CA VAL A 46 0.74 -3.40 -2.02
C VAL A 46 0.28 -4.36 -3.10
N GLU A 47 0.28 -5.66 -2.79
CA GLU A 47 -0.10 -6.72 -3.72
C GLU A 47 -1.60 -6.97 -3.71
N SER A 48 -2.24 -6.86 -2.52
CA SER A 48 -3.68 -6.98 -2.40
C SER A 48 -4.22 -6.31 -1.15
N VAL A 49 -5.44 -5.78 -1.25
CA VAL A 49 -6.26 -5.35 -0.11
C VAL A 49 -7.56 -6.14 -0.18
N SER A 50 -7.92 -6.83 0.90
CA SER A 50 -9.14 -7.65 0.95
C SER A 50 -9.88 -7.44 2.27
N THR A 51 -11.20 -7.57 2.23
CA THR A 51 -12.05 -7.56 3.42
C THR A 51 -12.35 -9.01 3.80
N VAL A 52 -11.93 -9.43 4.99
CA VAL A 52 -12.06 -10.82 5.47
C VAL A 52 -13.28 -11.03 6.37
N GLY A 53 -13.93 -9.95 6.80
CA GLY A 53 -15.18 -10.00 7.54
C GLY A 53 -15.75 -8.62 7.82
N SER A 54 -17.07 -8.50 7.85
CA SER A 54 -17.77 -7.31 8.31
C SER A 54 -18.98 -7.70 9.13
N SER A 55 -19.08 -7.22 10.36
CA SER A 55 -20.25 -7.40 11.21
C SER A 55 -20.45 -6.17 12.09
N ASN A 56 -21.71 -5.74 12.27
CA ASN A 56 -22.09 -4.70 13.24
C ASN A 56 -21.28 -3.40 13.14
N GLY A 57 -21.00 -2.91 11.93
CA GLY A 57 -20.26 -1.66 11.72
C GLY A 57 -18.76 -1.78 11.99
N THR A 58 -18.21 -2.99 12.13
CA THR A 58 -16.77 -3.26 12.18
C THR A 58 -16.37 -4.09 10.97
N GLY A 59 -15.24 -3.74 10.35
CA GLY A 59 -14.67 -4.47 9.21
C GLY A 59 -13.21 -4.84 9.46
N VAL A 60 -12.80 -6.03 9.01
CA VAL A 60 -11.38 -6.45 9.05
C VAL A 60 -10.83 -6.37 7.64
N ILE A 61 -9.77 -5.58 7.47
CA ILE A 61 -9.03 -5.46 6.22
C ILE A 61 -7.70 -6.20 6.35
N GLN A 62 -7.40 -7.03 5.37
CA GLN A 62 -6.14 -7.73 5.24
C GLN A 62 -5.35 -7.16 4.05
N ILE A 63 -4.13 -6.69 4.32
CA ILE A 63 -3.25 -6.04 3.35
C ILE A 63 -2.01 -6.92 3.16
N ALA A 64 -1.81 -7.38 1.94
CA ALA A 64 -0.63 -8.11 1.52
C ALA A 64 0.37 -7.14 0.88
N VAL A 65 1.60 -7.13 1.39
CA VAL A 65 2.66 -6.25 0.94
C VAL A 65 3.85 -7.11 0.55
N SER A 66 4.48 -6.82 -0.58
CA SER A 66 5.76 -7.39 -0.97
C SER A 66 6.89 -6.41 -0.66
N TYR A 67 8.08 -6.96 -0.40
CA TYR A 67 9.27 -6.17 -0.11
C TYR A 67 10.40 -6.55 -1.07
N TRP A 68 10.95 -5.55 -1.78
CA TRP A 68 11.96 -5.71 -2.83
C TRP A 68 13.26 -4.94 -2.56
N GLY A 69 13.59 -4.68 -1.30
CA GLY A 69 14.87 -4.06 -0.95
C GLY A 69 16.06 -5.01 -1.07
N VAL A 70 17.27 -4.52 -0.78
CA VAL A 70 18.51 -5.31 -0.91
C VAL A 70 18.98 -5.96 0.40
N ARG A 71 18.25 -5.76 1.51
CA ARG A 71 18.59 -6.28 2.84
C ARG A 71 17.39 -6.92 3.51
N THR A 72 17.60 -7.88 4.39
CA THR A 72 16.53 -8.38 5.26
C THR A 72 16.19 -7.32 6.31
N LEU A 73 14.90 -7.00 6.46
CA LEU A 73 14.41 -6.16 7.55
C LEU A 73 14.32 -6.99 8.82
N ILE A 74 14.66 -6.39 9.96
CA ILE A 74 14.52 -6.99 11.28
C ILE A 74 13.47 -6.18 12.04
N ASN A 75 12.55 -6.87 12.71
CA ASN A 75 11.45 -6.25 13.45
C ASN A 75 10.62 -5.27 12.60
N ALA A 76 10.29 -5.69 11.37
CA ALA A 76 9.39 -4.93 10.52
C ALA A 76 8.01 -4.83 11.19
N GLN A 77 7.40 -3.67 11.05
CA GLN A 77 6.15 -3.29 11.68
C GLN A 77 5.28 -2.60 10.64
N ALA A 78 3.96 -2.73 10.76
CA ALA A 78 3.00 -2.08 9.89
C ALA A 78 1.96 -1.33 10.70
N GLU A 79 1.67 -0.12 10.26
CA GLU A 79 0.60 0.74 10.78
C GLU A 79 -0.31 1.11 9.61
N LEU A 80 -1.61 1.15 9.87
CA LEU A 80 -2.63 1.60 8.95
C LEU A 80 -3.09 2.99 9.39
N GLU A 81 -2.86 3.96 8.51
CA GLU A 81 -3.40 5.30 8.64
C GLU A 81 -4.54 5.47 7.61
N PRO A 82 -5.81 5.39 8.04
CA PRO A 82 -6.93 5.58 7.14
C PRO A 82 -7.05 7.07 6.75
N LEU A 83 -7.15 7.33 5.44
CA LEU A 83 -7.34 8.70 4.92
C LEU A 83 -8.75 9.25 5.18
N CYS A 84 -9.71 8.37 5.41
CA CYS A 84 -11.11 8.72 5.67
C CYS A 84 -11.41 8.52 7.16
N ALA A 85 -12.55 9.03 7.67
CA ALA A 85 -12.96 8.95 9.07
C ALA A 85 -13.26 7.52 9.61
N ALA A 86 -12.65 6.48 9.03
CA ALA A 86 -12.56 5.16 9.60
C ALA A 86 -11.58 5.19 10.78
N GLU A 87 -12.00 4.64 11.91
CA GLU A 87 -11.15 4.51 13.09
C GLU A 87 -10.54 3.11 13.10
N VAL A 88 -9.20 3.01 13.22
CA VAL A 88 -8.55 1.72 13.41
C VAL A 88 -8.66 1.33 14.87
N THR A 89 -9.33 0.21 15.13
CA THR A 89 -9.58 -0.30 16.49
C THR A 89 -8.68 -1.47 16.88
N SER A 90 -7.95 -2.06 15.92
CA SER A 90 -6.91 -3.04 16.22
C SER A 90 -5.69 -2.39 16.87
N GLU A 91 -4.97 -3.13 17.72
CA GLU A 91 -3.67 -2.71 18.27
C GLU A 91 -2.67 -2.44 17.15
N GLN A 92 -1.90 -1.36 17.30
CA GLN A 92 -0.88 -0.94 16.34
C GLN A 92 0.39 -0.50 17.09
N PRO A 93 1.59 -0.74 16.53
CA PRO A 93 1.86 -1.37 15.22
C PRO A 93 1.67 -2.89 15.20
N VAL A 94 1.32 -3.44 14.03
CA VAL A 94 1.32 -4.89 13.79
C VAL A 94 2.75 -5.37 13.57
N LEU A 95 3.24 -6.26 14.44
CA LEU A 95 4.58 -6.83 14.31
C LEU A 95 4.63 -7.87 13.18
N LEU A 96 5.36 -7.54 12.12
CA LEU A 96 5.62 -8.43 11.00
C LEU A 96 6.90 -9.26 11.18
N GLY A 97 7.81 -8.84 12.05
CA GLY A 97 9.06 -9.57 12.34
C GLY A 97 10.09 -9.47 11.23
N SER A 98 10.95 -10.49 11.08
CA SER A 98 11.99 -10.47 10.04
C SER A 98 11.43 -10.65 8.64
N TRP A 99 11.85 -9.82 7.67
CA TRP A 99 11.29 -9.79 6.33
C TRP A 99 12.37 -9.79 5.25
N ARG A 100 12.40 -10.86 4.45
CA ARG A 100 13.38 -11.05 3.39
C ARG A 100 12.95 -10.36 2.09
N PRO A 101 13.89 -9.84 1.29
CA PRO A 101 13.60 -9.40 -0.08
C PRO A 101 12.92 -10.47 -0.93
N GLY A 102 12.04 -10.04 -1.84
CA GLY A 102 11.28 -10.91 -2.73
C GLY A 102 10.19 -11.73 -2.04
N THR A 103 9.83 -11.40 -0.80
CA THR A 103 8.79 -12.11 -0.05
C THR A 103 7.65 -11.20 0.35
N LEU A 104 6.48 -11.82 0.54
CA LEU A 104 5.24 -11.17 0.91
C LEU A 104 4.99 -11.34 2.42
N LYS A 105 4.45 -10.29 3.05
CA LYS A 105 3.84 -10.38 4.37
C LYS A 105 2.46 -9.77 4.36
N THR A 106 1.67 -10.17 5.35
CA THR A 106 0.28 -9.76 5.45
C THR A 106 0.02 -9.19 6.83
N ALA A 107 -0.62 -8.03 6.87
CA ALA A 107 -1.12 -7.39 8.08
C ALA A 107 -2.65 -7.35 8.03
N ALA A 108 -3.29 -7.53 9.18
CA ALA A 108 -4.73 -7.40 9.32
C ALA A 108 -5.05 -6.26 10.30
N PHE A 109 -6.01 -5.43 9.93
CA PHE A 109 -6.43 -4.26 10.70
C PHE A 109 -7.94 -4.30 10.87
N THR A 110 -8.39 -3.98 12.08
CA THR A 110 -9.81 -3.86 12.40
C THR A 110 -10.20 -2.39 12.35
N LEU A 111 -11.27 -2.08 11.64
CA LEU A 111 -11.79 -0.73 11.46
C LEU A 111 -13.21 -0.61 11.99
N SER A 112 -13.51 0.48 12.67
CA SER A 112 -14.88 0.92 12.92
C SER A 112 -15.38 1.73 11.73
N MET A 113 -16.52 1.33 11.18
CA MET A 113 -17.23 1.96 10.06
C MET A 113 -18.50 2.70 10.54
N SER A 114 -18.57 3.04 11.83
CA SER A 114 -19.77 3.60 12.50
C SER A 114 -20.19 5.00 12.03
N LYS A 115 -19.47 5.63 11.09
CA LYS A 115 -19.87 6.90 10.47
C LYS A 115 -19.66 6.86 8.96
N PRO A 116 -20.72 6.75 8.15
CA PRO A 116 -20.62 6.88 6.70
C PRO A 116 -20.82 8.34 6.31
N GLU A 117 -19.77 9.17 6.24
CA GLU A 117 -19.85 10.46 5.52
C GLU A 117 -18.51 11.22 5.36
N PRO A 118 -18.34 12.01 4.27
CA PRO A 118 -18.71 11.74 2.89
C PRO A 118 -17.52 11.15 2.10
N ARG A 119 -17.85 10.53 0.98
CA ARG A 119 -16.98 9.99 -0.07
C ARG A 119 -15.50 10.38 0.03
N CYS A 120 -14.64 9.38 0.21
CA CYS A 120 -13.23 9.47 -0.07
C CYS A 120 -13.05 9.94 -1.54
N SER A 121 -12.82 11.23 -1.77
CA SER A 121 -12.45 11.73 -3.09
C SER A 121 -10.95 11.50 -3.26
N ALA A 122 -10.60 10.55 -4.12
CA ALA A 122 -9.23 10.33 -4.59
C ALA A 122 -8.73 11.51 -5.43
#